data_AF-A0A966BP92-F1
#
_entry.id   AF-A0A966BP92-F1
#
_cell.length_a   1.000
_cell.length_b   1.000
_cell.length_c   1.000
_cell.angle_alpha   90.00
_cell.angle_beta   90.00
_cell.angle_gamma   90.00
#
_symmetry.space_group_name_H-M   'P 1'
#
loop_
_entity.id
_entity.type
_entity.pdbx_description
1 polymer ?
#
loop_
_entity_poly.entity_id
_entity_poly.type
_entity_poly.pdbx_seq_one_letter_code
_entity_poly.pdbx_strand_id
1 'polypeptide(L)'
;MISDAANGLPAELETEVCIAGAGPAGIVLALELARRGRRVLLLEGGGTDTPGDAQSVYEGETSGRPYPLLGSRLRWLGGTSNHWGGWVKPLDDVDFEDKSHFPLPGWPIGLAELRPWYSSAAQWCELDSDEFDPAALHADTQDRLLPLPADTGFVHRLFRFSPPTRFGLRYRDDLQQAQGIDCRVNLNAVGLEQGDDCVRALIARTLDGRECRIRASKFVLAMGGIENARFLLNQDHVPGNQGMLVGRCFMDHYGFTPGALLADADLAYERGALPGPDVMVVMGPNPELVRDAGLRNSCLMLRVDGPDELLGPDYWSAVPLGGAPGAMQRIGMINEPLPHPDSRIELSDQRDALGLRRARLHWHLPAEEFAPVIELFRRWADGISAAGFGRVRTLRSDPPALDAHVGIGYHHMGTTRMSAMPEFGVTDPNGRCWDCENLYIAGSSLFPHVGY
;
A
#
# COMPACT_ATOMS: atom_id res chain seq x y z
N MET A 1 4.10 18.27 -21.99
CA MET A 1 3.44 19.55 -21.55
C MET A 1 2.32 19.20 -20.60
N ILE A 2 2.23 19.87 -19.44
CA ILE A 2 1.09 19.74 -18.51
C ILE A 2 0.12 20.88 -18.80
N SER A 3 -1.14 20.57 -19.08
CA SER A 3 -2.18 21.59 -19.30
C SER A 3 -3.39 21.36 -18.41
N ASP A 4 -4.04 22.46 -18.02
CA ASP A 4 -5.23 22.43 -17.19
C ASP A 4 -6.48 22.38 -18.07
N ALA A 5 -7.26 21.30 -17.95
CA ALA A 5 -8.50 21.14 -18.69
C ALA A 5 -9.52 22.24 -18.35
N ALA A 6 -9.39 22.88 -17.18
CA ALA A 6 -10.20 24.02 -16.81
C ALA A 6 -9.93 25.29 -17.66
N ASN A 7 -8.82 25.35 -18.40
CA ASN A 7 -8.49 26.50 -19.26
C ASN A 7 -8.77 26.24 -20.74
N GLY A 8 -9.18 25.02 -21.11
CA GLY A 8 -9.48 24.65 -22.47
C GLY A 8 -9.45 23.14 -22.63
N LEU A 9 -10.59 22.58 -23.07
CA LEU A 9 -10.75 21.15 -23.26
C LEU A 9 -11.37 20.93 -24.64
N PRO A 10 -10.66 20.31 -25.61
CA PRO A 10 -11.30 19.91 -26.86
C PRO A 10 -12.35 18.83 -26.62
N ALA A 11 -13.37 18.79 -27.48
CA ALA A 11 -14.44 17.80 -27.39
C ALA A 11 -13.92 16.35 -27.58
N GLU A 12 -12.81 16.19 -28.31
CA GLU A 12 -12.21 14.89 -28.57
C GLU A 12 -10.68 14.96 -28.49
N LEU A 13 -10.06 13.91 -27.94
CA LEU A 13 -8.62 13.67 -27.93
C LEU A 13 -8.33 12.26 -28.45
N GLU A 14 -7.18 12.09 -29.10
CA GLU A 14 -6.71 10.79 -29.59
C GLU A 14 -5.26 10.55 -29.15
N THR A 15 -4.99 9.33 -28.71
CA THR A 15 -3.65 8.92 -28.28
C THR A 15 -3.44 7.42 -28.52
N GLU A 16 -2.23 6.91 -28.28
CA GLU A 16 -2.00 5.46 -28.28
C GLU A 16 -2.42 4.84 -26.94
N VAL A 17 -1.98 5.44 -25.83
CA VAL A 17 -2.29 4.99 -24.47
C VAL A 17 -2.92 6.12 -23.66
N CYS A 18 -4.11 5.90 -23.10
CA CYS A 18 -4.74 6.80 -22.14
C CYS A 18 -4.59 6.23 -20.72
N ILE A 19 -3.98 6.99 -19.81
CA ILE A 19 -3.79 6.61 -18.41
C ILE A 19 -4.62 7.55 -17.54
N ALA A 20 -5.55 7.00 -16.75
CA ALA A 20 -6.34 7.75 -15.78
C ALA A 20 -5.74 7.63 -14.38
N GLY A 21 -5.29 8.76 -13.82
CA GLY A 21 -4.66 8.86 -12.50
C GLY A 21 -3.16 9.17 -12.61
N ALA A 22 -2.73 10.32 -12.07
CA ALA A 22 -1.34 10.74 -12.09
C ALA A 22 -0.68 10.61 -10.71
N GLY A 23 -0.94 9.50 -10.02
CA GLY A 23 -0.16 9.05 -8.87
C GLY A 23 1.17 8.40 -9.30
N PRO A 24 1.94 7.80 -8.36
CA PRO A 24 3.22 7.15 -8.69
C PRO A 24 3.12 6.12 -9.82
N ALA A 25 2.12 5.23 -9.76
CA ALA A 25 1.91 4.20 -10.79
C ALA A 25 1.66 4.80 -12.18
N GLY A 26 0.81 5.83 -12.28
CA GLY A 26 0.49 6.47 -13.55
C GLY A 26 1.62 7.32 -14.11
N ILE A 27 2.33 8.09 -13.26
CA ILE A 27 3.48 8.91 -13.68
C ILE A 27 4.61 8.04 -14.20
N VAL A 28 5.01 7.01 -13.44
CA VAL A 28 6.09 6.10 -13.84
C VAL A 28 5.74 5.40 -15.14
N LEU A 29 4.52 4.88 -15.26
CA LEU A 29 4.07 4.20 -16.48
C LEU A 29 4.07 5.15 -17.70
N ALA A 30 3.58 6.39 -17.54
CA ALA A 30 3.58 7.38 -18.61
C ALA A 30 4.99 7.69 -19.10
N LEU A 31 5.93 7.94 -18.19
CA LEU A 31 7.33 8.24 -18.52
C LEU A 31 8.03 7.04 -19.16
N GLU A 32 7.84 5.83 -18.65
CA GLU A 32 8.42 4.61 -19.20
C GLU A 32 7.87 4.30 -20.61
N LEU A 33 6.57 4.49 -20.85
CA LEU A 33 5.98 4.32 -22.17
C LEU A 33 6.48 5.37 -23.17
N ALA A 34 6.58 6.64 -22.75
CA ALA A 34 7.10 7.72 -23.58
C ALA A 34 8.58 7.49 -23.94
N ARG A 35 9.41 7.04 -22.99
CA ARG A 35 10.80 6.62 -23.26
C ARG A 35 10.91 5.50 -24.30
N ARG A 36 9.86 4.67 -24.43
CA ARG A 36 9.74 3.63 -25.46
C ARG A 36 9.03 4.11 -26.74
N GLY A 37 8.87 5.43 -26.92
CA GLY A 37 8.33 6.05 -28.12
C GLY A 37 6.81 5.99 -28.25
N ARG A 38 6.08 5.69 -27.18
CA ARG A 38 4.61 5.61 -27.17
C ARG A 38 3.99 6.98 -26.93
N ARG A 39 2.84 7.25 -27.56
CA ARG A 39 2.06 8.47 -27.30
C ARG A 39 1.11 8.24 -26.14
N VAL A 40 1.24 9.04 -25.09
CA VAL A 40 0.51 8.88 -23.84
C VAL A 40 -0.30 10.12 -23.53
N LEU A 41 -1.59 9.93 -23.24
CA LEU A 41 -2.42 10.92 -22.56
C LEU A 41 -2.53 10.52 -21.08
N LEU A 42 -1.97 11.32 -20.18
CA LEU A 42 -2.04 11.13 -18.74
C LEU A 42 -3.08 12.09 -18.14
N LEU A 43 -4.08 11.56 -17.46
CA LEU A 43 -5.16 12.32 -16.84
C LEU A 43 -4.98 12.38 -15.33
N GLU A 44 -5.24 13.54 -14.73
CA GLU A 44 -5.36 13.73 -13.28
C GLU A 44 -6.66 14.47 -12.99
N GLY A 45 -7.45 13.92 -12.06
CA GLY A 45 -8.74 14.51 -11.70
C GLY A 45 -8.61 15.79 -10.88
N GLY A 46 -7.50 15.97 -10.16
CA GLY A 46 -7.17 17.20 -9.43
C GLY A 46 -6.20 18.11 -10.18
N GLY A 47 -5.84 19.23 -9.55
CA GLY A 47 -4.90 20.22 -10.11
C GLY A 47 -3.44 19.84 -9.95
N THR A 48 -2.53 20.79 -10.22
CA THR A 48 -1.09 20.65 -9.97
C THR A 48 -0.69 20.87 -8.51
N ASP A 49 -1.55 21.54 -7.76
CA ASP A 49 -1.30 22.01 -6.39
C ASP A 49 -2.43 21.54 -5.46
N THR A 50 -2.43 21.97 -4.20
CA THR A 50 -3.12 21.29 -3.09
C THR A 50 -4.57 20.93 -3.38
N PRO A 51 -5.10 19.84 -2.79
CA PRO A 51 -6.47 19.41 -3.05
C PRO A 51 -7.47 20.51 -2.68
N GLY A 52 -8.00 21.20 -3.69
CA GLY A 52 -9.07 22.18 -3.55
C GLY A 52 -10.43 21.48 -3.51
N ASP A 53 -11.44 22.12 -4.10
CA ASP A 53 -12.82 21.60 -4.14
C ASP A 53 -12.92 20.19 -4.75
N ALA A 54 -11.97 19.81 -5.61
CA ALA A 54 -11.87 18.49 -6.22
C ALA A 54 -11.76 17.34 -5.20
N GLN A 55 -11.26 17.60 -3.98
CA GLN A 55 -11.14 16.59 -2.94
C GLN A 55 -12.51 16.05 -2.48
N SER A 56 -13.59 16.84 -2.61
CA SER A 56 -14.96 16.42 -2.26
C SER A 56 -15.45 15.21 -3.08
N VAL A 57 -14.86 14.95 -4.24
CA VAL A 57 -15.11 13.75 -5.06
C VAL A 57 -14.74 12.45 -4.34
N TYR A 58 -13.84 12.52 -3.35
CA TYR A 58 -13.44 11.40 -2.50
C TYR A 58 -14.27 11.25 -1.22
N GLU A 59 -15.29 12.08 -1.01
CA GLU A 59 -16.26 11.82 0.06
C GLU A 59 -16.99 10.50 -0.18
N GLY A 60 -17.28 9.80 0.91
CA GLY A 60 -17.92 8.50 0.87
C GLY A 60 -18.35 8.03 2.24
N GLU A 61 -18.86 6.81 2.29
CA GLU A 61 -19.38 6.17 3.48
C GLU A 61 -18.43 5.06 3.94
N THR A 62 -18.38 4.79 5.24
CA THR A 62 -17.62 3.67 5.80
C THR A 62 -18.49 2.82 6.72
N SER A 63 -18.21 1.52 6.76
CA SER A 63 -18.84 0.56 7.66
C SER A 63 -17.86 -0.57 8.00
N GLY A 64 -18.20 -1.40 9.00
CA GLY A 64 -17.23 -2.33 9.58
C GLY A 64 -16.29 -1.57 10.51
N ARG A 65 -14.97 -1.73 10.33
CA ARG A 65 -14.00 -0.97 11.12
C ARG A 65 -13.92 0.51 10.71
N PRO A 66 -13.72 1.45 11.66
CA PRO A 66 -13.52 2.86 11.34
C PRO A 66 -12.35 3.07 10.37
N TYR A 67 -12.59 3.82 9.30
CA TYR A 67 -11.58 4.10 8.27
C TYR A 67 -11.65 5.56 7.81
N PRO A 68 -10.52 6.31 7.77
CA PRO A 68 -10.48 7.71 7.35
C PRO A 68 -10.49 7.83 5.81
N LEU A 69 -11.63 7.52 5.19
CA LEU A 69 -11.76 7.37 3.73
C LEU A 69 -11.38 8.63 2.93
N LEU A 70 -11.73 9.82 3.43
CA LEU A 70 -11.40 11.09 2.75
C LEU A 70 -9.93 11.48 2.92
N GLY A 71 -9.39 11.34 4.14
CA GLY A 71 -8.02 11.76 4.48
C GLY A 71 -6.93 10.82 3.98
N SER A 72 -7.28 9.59 3.61
CA SER A 72 -6.35 8.56 3.13
C SER A 72 -5.98 8.70 1.64
N ARG A 73 -6.57 9.66 0.93
CA ARG A 73 -6.40 9.83 -0.52
C ARG A 73 -6.21 11.30 -0.85
N LEU A 74 -5.45 11.61 -1.89
CA LEU A 74 -5.27 12.98 -2.37
C LEU A 74 -5.56 13.08 -3.86
N ARG A 75 -6.30 14.12 -4.26
CA ARG A 75 -6.68 14.38 -5.66
C ARG A 75 -5.95 15.59 -6.22
N TRP A 76 -4.77 15.34 -6.79
CA TRP A 76 -3.87 16.29 -7.46
C TRP A 76 -2.67 15.54 -8.03
N LEU A 77 -1.89 16.19 -8.88
CA LEU A 77 -0.71 15.62 -9.52
C LEU A 77 0.25 15.01 -8.48
N GLY A 78 0.55 13.72 -8.62
CA GLY A 78 1.34 12.92 -7.68
C GLY A 78 0.50 12.07 -6.70
N GLY A 79 -0.80 12.35 -6.59
CA GLY A 79 -1.74 11.62 -5.72
C GLY A 79 -1.27 11.54 -4.26
N THR A 80 -1.50 10.38 -3.64
CA THR A 80 -1.15 10.10 -2.23
C THR A 80 0.36 10.17 -1.95
N SER A 81 1.24 10.15 -2.95
CA SER A 81 2.68 10.40 -2.70
C SER A 81 2.94 11.81 -2.17
N ASN A 82 1.97 12.73 -2.25
CA ASN A 82 2.13 14.06 -1.69
C ASN A 82 2.11 14.11 -0.15
N HIS A 83 1.69 13.03 0.53
CA HIS A 83 1.76 12.94 2.01
C HIS A 83 2.28 11.60 2.57
N TRP A 84 2.66 10.63 1.71
CA TRP A 84 3.25 9.37 2.20
C TRP A 84 4.54 9.60 3.00
N GLY A 85 4.90 8.64 3.86
CA GLY A 85 6.10 8.69 4.70
C GLY A 85 7.39 8.24 4.03
N GLY A 86 7.32 7.80 2.76
CA GLY A 86 8.47 7.32 2.00
C GLY A 86 9.01 5.95 2.41
N TRP A 87 8.18 5.11 3.05
CA TRP A 87 8.58 3.77 3.47
C TRP A 87 8.65 2.84 2.26
N VAL A 88 9.79 2.17 2.07
CA VAL A 88 10.00 1.27 0.93
C VAL A 88 10.63 -0.04 1.42
N LYS A 89 10.03 -1.14 0.97
CA LYS A 89 10.49 -2.52 1.18
C LYS A 89 9.96 -3.41 0.05
N PRO A 90 10.73 -4.38 -0.47
CA PRO A 90 10.21 -5.44 -1.32
C PRO A 90 9.23 -6.36 -0.57
N LEU A 91 8.36 -7.05 -1.32
CA LEU A 91 7.59 -8.16 -0.75
C LEU A 91 8.53 -9.32 -0.43
N ASP A 92 8.19 -10.09 0.60
CA ASP A 92 8.94 -11.29 0.99
C ASP A 92 8.49 -12.49 0.15
N ASP A 93 9.35 -13.51 0.01
CA ASP A 93 9.05 -14.74 -0.75
C ASP A 93 7.70 -15.37 -0.38
N VAL A 94 7.37 -15.37 0.92
CA VAL A 94 6.13 -15.95 1.47
C VAL A 94 4.88 -15.17 1.04
N ASP A 95 5.01 -13.90 0.65
CA ASP A 95 3.87 -13.10 0.19
C ASP A 95 3.37 -13.54 -1.20
N PHE A 96 4.19 -14.30 -1.95
CA PHE A 96 3.84 -14.88 -3.25
C PHE A 96 3.26 -16.30 -3.14
N GLU A 97 3.23 -16.88 -1.95
CA GLU A 97 2.73 -18.23 -1.72
C GLU A 97 1.20 -18.24 -1.51
N ASP A 98 0.54 -19.31 -1.96
CA ASP A 98 -0.87 -19.55 -1.66
C ASP A 98 -1.07 -19.79 -0.16
N LYS A 99 -2.06 -19.12 0.42
CA LYS A 99 -2.38 -19.29 1.85
C LYS A 99 -3.41 -20.38 2.02
N SER A 100 -2.98 -21.53 2.53
CA SER A 100 -3.82 -22.73 2.74
C SER A 100 -5.12 -22.48 3.53
N HIS A 101 -5.14 -21.44 4.38
CA HIS A 101 -6.29 -21.05 5.20
C HIS A 101 -7.21 -20.00 4.54
N PHE A 102 -6.96 -19.63 3.28
CA PHE A 102 -7.75 -18.64 2.55
C PHE A 102 -8.24 -19.20 1.19
N PRO A 103 -9.51 -18.98 0.79
CA PRO A 103 -10.12 -19.70 -0.33
C PRO A 103 -9.81 -19.14 -1.73
N LEU A 104 -9.09 -18.02 -1.86
CA LEU A 104 -8.69 -17.50 -3.18
C LEU A 104 -7.19 -17.72 -3.39
N PRO A 105 -6.76 -18.04 -4.63
CA PRO A 105 -5.33 -18.20 -4.95
C PRO A 105 -4.56 -16.90 -4.72
N GLY A 106 -3.25 -16.98 -4.59
CA GLY A 106 -2.35 -15.85 -4.37
C GLY A 106 -1.92 -15.17 -5.67
N TRP A 107 -0.66 -14.77 -5.72
CA TRP A 107 -0.08 -14.12 -6.89
C TRP A 107 0.03 -15.10 -8.07
N PRO A 108 -0.32 -14.68 -9.30
CA PRO A 108 -0.13 -15.50 -10.49
C PRO A 108 1.28 -15.36 -11.10
N ILE A 109 2.16 -14.64 -10.41
CA ILE A 109 3.57 -14.40 -10.76
C ILE A 109 4.42 -14.56 -9.51
N GLY A 110 5.68 -14.97 -9.68
CA GLY A 110 6.60 -15.16 -8.56
C GLY A 110 7.51 -13.97 -8.29
N LEU A 111 8.16 -13.97 -7.12
CA LEU A 111 9.19 -12.98 -6.78
C LEU A 111 10.31 -12.91 -7.82
N ALA A 112 10.68 -14.04 -8.44
CA ALA A 112 11.71 -14.07 -9.48
C ALA A 112 11.36 -13.19 -10.70
N GLU A 113 10.08 -13.04 -11.03
CA GLU A 113 9.60 -12.20 -12.13
C GLU A 113 9.62 -10.71 -11.76
N LEU A 114 9.40 -10.38 -10.48
CA LEU A 114 9.42 -9.01 -9.98
C LEU A 114 10.82 -8.50 -9.63
N ARG A 115 11.74 -9.40 -9.26
CA ARG A 115 13.10 -9.08 -8.81
C ARG A 115 13.87 -8.13 -9.75
N PRO A 116 13.84 -8.27 -11.09
CA PRO A 116 14.51 -7.34 -12.00
C PRO A 116 13.98 -5.89 -11.92
N TRP A 117 12.75 -5.70 -11.44
CA TRP A 117 12.08 -4.40 -11.44
C TRP A 117 12.25 -3.64 -10.12
N TYR A 118 12.61 -4.31 -9.01
CA TYR A 118 12.77 -3.64 -7.71
C TYR A 118 13.89 -2.60 -7.70
N SER A 119 15.00 -2.84 -8.41
CA SER A 119 16.08 -1.86 -8.54
C SER A 119 15.60 -0.59 -9.24
N SER A 120 14.82 -0.73 -10.31
CA SER A 120 14.21 0.42 -11.00
C SER A 120 13.19 1.13 -10.11
N ALA A 121 12.35 0.39 -9.37
CA ALA A 121 11.39 0.97 -8.44
C ALA A 121 12.09 1.77 -7.32
N ALA A 122 13.20 1.26 -6.79
CA ALA A 122 14.02 1.96 -5.80
C ALA A 122 14.54 3.30 -6.33
N GLN A 123 15.01 3.34 -7.59
CA GLN A 123 15.44 4.59 -8.24
C GLN A 123 14.29 5.59 -8.42
N TRP A 124 13.10 5.13 -8.82
CA TRP A 124 11.91 5.98 -8.92
C TRP A 124 11.48 6.56 -7.57
N CYS A 125 11.72 5.82 -6.48
CA CYS A 125 11.51 6.28 -5.10
C CYS A 125 12.69 7.09 -4.54
N GLU A 126 13.71 7.39 -5.36
CA GLU A 126 14.92 8.13 -4.96
C GLU A 126 15.63 7.50 -3.75
N LEU A 127 15.68 6.17 -3.70
CA LEU A 127 16.48 5.47 -2.70
C LEU A 127 17.97 5.51 -3.06
N ASP A 128 18.82 5.68 -2.05
CA ASP A 128 20.28 5.65 -2.20
C ASP A 128 20.82 4.23 -2.47
N SER A 129 20.00 3.19 -2.22
CA SER A 129 20.38 1.78 -2.38
C SER A 129 19.13 0.91 -2.54
N ASP A 130 19.27 -0.19 -3.28
CA ASP A 130 18.30 -1.27 -3.46
C ASP A 130 18.67 -2.54 -2.67
N GLU A 131 19.64 -2.47 -1.75
CA GLU A 131 20.01 -3.57 -0.84
C GLU A 131 19.09 -3.58 0.39
N PHE A 132 18.30 -4.64 0.58
CA PHE A 132 17.33 -4.74 1.68
C PHE A 132 17.67 -5.80 2.72
N ASP A 133 18.82 -6.48 2.61
CA ASP A 133 19.28 -7.43 3.61
C ASP A 133 19.89 -6.71 4.82
N PRO A 134 19.34 -6.89 6.06
CA PRO A 134 19.96 -6.36 7.27
C PRO A 134 21.40 -6.85 7.49
N ALA A 135 21.78 -8.02 6.94
CA ALA A 135 23.14 -8.54 7.04
C ALA A 135 24.17 -7.67 6.30
N ALA A 136 23.73 -6.82 5.36
CA ALA A 136 24.57 -5.86 4.67
C ALA A 136 24.85 -4.58 5.48
N LEU A 137 24.21 -4.40 6.64
CA LEU A 137 24.45 -3.26 7.52
C LEU A 137 25.81 -3.41 8.23
N HIS A 138 26.42 -2.28 8.61
CA HIS A 138 27.68 -2.28 9.36
C HIS A 138 27.56 -3.01 10.70
N ALA A 139 28.66 -3.63 11.17
CA ALA A 139 28.69 -4.37 12.43
C ALA A 139 28.21 -3.53 13.63
N ASP A 140 28.68 -2.28 13.74
CA ASP A 140 28.25 -1.35 14.81
C ASP A 140 26.74 -1.10 14.82
N THR A 141 26.07 -1.20 13.66
CA THR A 141 24.61 -1.12 13.56
C THR A 141 23.96 -2.42 14.03
N GLN A 142 24.52 -3.58 13.65
CA GLN A 142 24.01 -4.89 14.06
C GLN A 142 24.11 -5.11 15.58
N ASP A 143 25.17 -4.59 16.22
CA ASP A 143 25.37 -4.66 17.67
C ASP A 143 24.31 -3.88 18.48
N ARG A 144 23.58 -2.98 17.83
CA ARG A 144 22.48 -2.20 18.42
C ARG A 144 21.09 -2.79 18.15
N LEU A 145 21.04 -4.02 17.63
CA LEU A 145 19.80 -4.75 17.40
C LEU A 145 19.63 -5.83 18.46
N LEU A 146 18.38 -6.19 18.72
CA LEU A 146 18.07 -7.30 19.63
C LEU A 146 18.65 -8.60 19.04
N PRO A 147 19.37 -9.41 19.82
CA PRO A 147 19.78 -10.73 19.36
C PRO A 147 18.55 -11.61 19.08
N LEU A 148 18.50 -12.21 17.88
CA LEU A 148 17.43 -13.13 17.45
C LEU A 148 18.05 -14.48 17.07
N PRO A 149 18.30 -15.38 18.04
CA PRO A 149 18.79 -16.72 17.72
C PRO A 149 17.75 -17.51 16.90
N ALA A 150 18.23 -18.45 16.10
CA ALA A 150 17.41 -19.16 15.10
C ALA A 150 16.19 -19.90 15.70
N ASP A 151 16.29 -20.35 16.94
CA ASP A 151 15.22 -21.06 17.65
C ASP A 151 14.03 -20.16 18.03
N THR A 152 14.20 -18.83 18.03
CA THR A 152 13.09 -17.89 18.21
C THR A 152 12.12 -17.91 17.03
N GLY A 153 12.60 -18.25 15.83
CA GLY A 153 11.82 -18.18 14.59
C GLY A 153 11.61 -16.74 14.07
N PHE A 154 12.33 -15.75 14.60
CA PHE A 154 12.27 -14.35 14.17
C PHE A 154 13.58 -13.90 13.54
N VAL A 155 13.46 -12.92 12.64
CA VAL A 155 14.58 -12.33 11.90
C VAL A 155 14.42 -10.82 11.80
N HIS A 156 15.53 -10.13 11.59
CA HIS A 156 15.52 -8.71 11.26
C HIS A 156 15.09 -8.51 9.80
N ARG A 157 14.45 -7.37 9.52
CA ARG A 157 14.06 -6.91 8.18
C ARG A 157 14.34 -5.42 8.06
N LEU A 158 14.58 -4.96 6.83
CA LEU A 158 15.00 -3.58 6.56
C LEU A 158 13.94 -2.82 5.78
N PHE A 159 13.58 -1.64 6.30
CA PHE A 159 12.95 -0.59 5.51
C PHE A 159 14.00 0.44 5.10
N ARG A 160 13.87 0.94 3.87
CA ARG A 160 14.58 2.13 3.40
C ARG A 160 13.60 3.27 3.22
N PHE A 161 14.13 4.48 3.32
CA PHE A 161 13.30 5.67 3.21
C PHE A 161 13.65 6.50 1.99
N SER A 162 12.61 6.77 1.22
CA SER A 162 12.58 7.83 0.23
C SER A 162 12.61 9.20 0.94
N PRO A 163 13.15 10.26 0.30
CA PRO A 163 13.30 11.61 0.86
C PRO A 163 11.99 12.41 1.10
N PRO A 164 10.89 11.75 1.48
CA PRO A 164 9.86 11.12 0.65
C PRO A 164 9.60 11.78 -0.71
N THR A 165 9.80 11.05 -1.80
CA THR A 165 9.54 11.48 -3.18
C THR A 165 8.08 11.86 -3.35
N ARG A 166 7.85 13.15 -3.59
CA ARG A 166 6.55 13.68 -3.97
C ARG A 166 6.44 13.58 -5.48
N PHE A 167 5.92 12.48 -6.03
CA PHE A 167 6.09 12.13 -7.45
C PHE A 167 5.63 13.24 -8.40
N GLY A 168 4.52 13.90 -8.09
CA GLY A 168 3.99 15.00 -8.90
C GLY A 168 4.86 16.27 -8.89
N LEU A 169 5.61 16.51 -7.81
CA LEU A 169 6.59 17.59 -7.73
C LEU A 169 7.91 17.16 -8.37
N ARG A 170 8.40 15.97 -8.01
CA ARG A 170 9.70 15.44 -8.43
C ARG A 170 9.80 15.22 -9.93
N TYR A 171 8.75 14.69 -10.55
CA TYR A 171 8.74 14.33 -11.97
C TYR A 171 7.93 15.32 -12.82
N ARG A 172 7.62 16.50 -12.27
CA ARG A 172 6.87 17.55 -13.01
C ARG A 172 7.59 17.95 -14.28
N ASP A 173 8.89 18.24 -14.18
CA ASP A 173 9.70 18.70 -15.31
C ASP A 173 9.87 17.58 -16.34
N ASP A 174 10.07 16.34 -15.89
CA ASP A 174 10.12 15.16 -16.76
C ASP A 174 8.81 15.04 -17.58
N LEU A 175 7.64 15.17 -16.95
CA LEU A 175 6.34 15.15 -17.63
C LEU A 175 6.15 16.34 -18.59
N GLN A 176 6.69 17.51 -18.26
CA GLN A 176 6.59 18.69 -19.12
C GLN A 176 7.45 18.56 -20.37
N GLN A 177 8.67 18.04 -20.21
CA GLN A 177 9.69 17.94 -21.25
C GLN A 177 9.61 16.66 -22.09
N ALA A 178 9.00 15.59 -21.57
CA ALA A 178 8.86 14.33 -22.29
C ALA A 178 8.12 14.50 -23.62
N GLN A 179 8.80 14.15 -24.71
CA GLN A 179 8.18 14.02 -26.01
C GLN A 179 7.21 12.82 -25.99
N GLY A 180 5.99 13.03 -26.47
CA GLY A 180 4.97 11.96 -26.50
C GLY A 180 4.05 11.89 -25.29
N ILE A 181 4.20 12.77 -24.27
CA ILE A 181 3.24 12.88 -23.16
C ILE A 181 2.41 14.16 -23.29
N ASP A 182 1.08 13.99 -23.36
CA ASP A 182 0.10 15.02 -23.04
C ASP A 182 -0.45 14.76 -21.63
N CYS A 183 -0.19 15.65 -20.67
CA CYS A 183 -0.66 15.51 -19.30
C CYS A 183 -1.76 16.54 -19.03
N ARG A 184 -2.94 16.09 -18.61
CA ARG A 184 -4.13 16.91 -18.35
C ARG A 184 -4.54 16.84 -16.89
N VAL A 185 -4.49 17.96 -16.19
CA VAL A 185 -4.99 18.09 -14.82
C VAL A 185 -6.43 18.63 -14.81
N ASN A 186 -7.12 18.48 -13.68
CA ASN A 186 -8.55 18.79 -13.51
C ASN A 186 -9.47 18.04 -14.51
N LEU A 187 -9.03 16.89 -15.01
CA LEU A 187 -9.74 16.09 -16.02
C LEU A 187 -10.05 14.70 -15.45
N ASN A 188 -11.32 14.46 -15.14
CA ASN A 188 -11.76 13.32 -14.37
C ASN A 188 -12.31 12.24 -15.30
N ALA A 189 -11.83 11.01 -15.23
CA ALA A 189 -12.48 9.90 -15.90
C ALA A 189 -13.87 9.65 -15.28
N VAL A 190 -14.93 9.64 -16.10
CA VAL A 190 -16.31 9.45 -15.64
C VAL A 190 -17.05 8.31 -16.32
N GLY A 191 -16.57 7.81 -17.47
CA GLY A 191 -17.22 6.68 -18.13
C GLY A 191 -16.36 6.00 -19.20
N LEU A 192 -16.79 4.82 -19.60
CA LEU A 192 -16.25 4.05 -20.72
C LEU A 192 -17.33 3.86 -21.78
N GLU A 193 -17.03 4.21 -23.03
CA GLU A 193 -17.79 3.71 -24.18
C GLU A 193 -17.30 2.30 -24.50
N GLN A 194 -18.08 1.30 -24.14
CA GLN A 194 -17.70 -0.11 -24.27
C GLN A 194 -18.24 -0.72 -25.57
N GLY A 195 -17.42 -1.55 -26.22
CA GLY A 195 -17.84 -2.57 -27.17
C GLY A 195 -18.03 -3.92 -26.48
N ASP A 196 -18.04 -5.01 -27.25
CA ASP A 196 -18.28 -6.34 -26.70
C ASP A 196 -17.10 -6.85 -25.84
N ASP A 197 -15.87 -6.58 -26.26
CA ASP A 197 -14.62 -7.05 -25.65
C ASP A 197 -13.54 -5.96 -25.56
N CYS A 198 -13.91 -4.69 -25.76
CA CYS A 198 -12.98 -3.57 -25.81
C CYS A 198 -13.61 -2.25 -25.37
N VAL A 199 -12.78 -1.31 -24.92
CA VAL A 199 -13.15 0.10 -24.73
C VAL A 199 -12.89 0.86 -26.03
N ARG A 200 -13.91 1.58 -26.52
CA ARG A 200 -13.84 2.42 -27.72
C ARG A 200 -13.38 3.85 -27.40
N ALA A 201 -13.80 4.36 -26.25
CA ALA A 201 -13.39 5.66 -25.74
C ALA A 201 -13.54 5.73 -24.21
N LEU A 202 -12.76 6.60 -23.58
CA LEU A 202 -12.94 7.04 -22.21
C LEU A 202 -13.60 8.43 -22.22
N ILE A 203 -14.64 8.61 -21.41
CA ILE A 203 -15.29 9.90 -21.22
C ILE A 203 -14.67 10.57 -20.00
N ALA A 204 -14.14 11.77 -20.20
CA ALA A 204 -13.55 12.57 -19.14
C ALA A 204 -14.25 13.93 -19.00
N ARG A 205 -14.33 14.44 -17.78
CA ARG A 205 -15.05 15.67 -17.45
C ARG A 205 -14.30 16.56 -16.46
N THR A 206 -14.38 17.87 -16.63
CA THR A 206 -14.00 18.86 -15.60
C THR A 206 -15.14 19.03 -14.59
N LEU A 207 -14.85 19.60 -13.42
CA LEU A 207 -15.89 19.83 -12.40
C LEU A 207 -16.97 20.84 -12.83
N ASP A 208 -16.65 21.74 -13.75
CA ASP A 208 -17.62 22.69 -14.32
C ASP A 208 -18.44 22.11 -15.50
N GLY A 209 -18.27 20.81 -15.79
CA GLY A 209 -19.11 20.07 -16.72
C GLY A 209 -18.63 19.99 -18.16
N ARG A 210 -17.46 20.54 -18.51
CA ARG A 210 -16.88 20.33 -19.85
C ARG A 210 -16.46 18.88 -20.00
N GLU A 211 -16.83 18.30 -21.12
CA GLU A 211 -16.62 16.89 -21.42
C GLU A 211 -15.68 16.71 -22.60
N CYS A 212 -14.86 15.67 -22.53
CA CYS A 212 -13.96 15.24 -23.59
C CYS A 212 -14.09 13.74 -23.80
N ARG A 213 -14.25 13.35 -25.06
CA ARG A 213 -14.21 11.96 -25.50
C ARG A 213 -12.79 11.60 -25.89
N ILE A 214 -12.22 10.56 -25.28
CA ILE A 214 -10.83 10.18 -25.50
C ILE A 214 -10.77 8.83 -26.21
N ARG A 215 -10.24 8.81 -27.43
CA ARG A 215 -9.96 7.58 -28.16
C ARG A 215 -8.52 7.16 -27.93
N ALA A 216 -8.31 5.89 -27.61
CA ALA A 216 -6.98 5.32 -27.44
C ALA A 216 -6.93 3.88 -27.91
N SER A 217 -5.74 3.40 -28.26
CA SER A 217 -5.55 1.98 -28.55
C SER A 217 -5.61 1.16 -27.26
N LYS A 218 -5.03 1.68 -26.16
CA LYS A 218 -5.07 1.07 -24.82
C LYS A 218 -5.48 2.10 -23.76
N PHE A 219 -6.18 1.62 -22.73
CA PHE A 219 -6.61 2.40 -21.57
C PHE A 219 -6.03 1.78 -20.29
N VAL A 220 -5.56 2.61 -19.36
CA VAL A 220 -5.02 2.18 -18.08
C VAL A 220 -5.70 2.94 -16.94
N LEU A 221 -6.24 2.22 -15.96
CA LEU A 221 -6.75 2.79 -14.72
C LEU A 221 -5.66 2.73 -13.63
N ALA A 222 -5.15 3.90 -13.26
CA ALA A 222 -4.10 4.10 -12.26
C ALA A 222 -4.56 5.06 -11.14
N MET A 223 -5.85 4.98 -10.78
CA MET A 223 -6.50 5.89 -9.82
C MET A 223 -6.37 5.41 -8.36
N GLY A 224 -5.69 4.29 -8.14
CA GLY A 224 -5.39 3.72 -6.82
C GLY A 224 -6.42 2.71 -6.32
N GLY A 225 -6.14 2.16 -5.13
CA GLY A 225 -6.86 1.03 -4.53
C GLY A 225 -8.36 1.17 -4.35
N ILE A 226 -8.92 2.39 -4.32
CA ILE A 226 -10.36 2.58 -4.12
C ILE A 226 -11.02 3.07 -5.41
N GLU A 227 -10.41 4.05 -6.07
CA GLU A 227 -11.05 4.70 -7.22
C GLU A 227 -11.03 3.85 -8.49
N ASN A 228 -10.06 2.94 -8.66
CA ASN A 228 -10.12 1.96 -9.74
C ASN A 228 -11.41 1.12 -9.65
N ALA A 229 -11.68 0.53 -8.48
CA ALA A 229 -12.89 -0.27 -8.27
C ALA A 229 -14.16 0.57 -8.34
N ARG A 230 -14.19 1.73 -7.68
CA ARG A 230 -15.34 2.64 -7.71
C ARG A 230 -15.70 3.07 -9.13
N PHE A 231 -14.70 3.41 -9.95
CA PHE A 231 -14.91 3.79 -11.34
C PHE A 231 -15.52 2.62 -12.14
N LEU A 232 -14.94 1.42 -12.04
CA LEU A 232 -15.45 0.22 -12.73
C LEU A 232 -16.89 -0.10 -12.32
N LEU A 233 -17.23 -0.05 -11.04
CA LEU A 233 -18.59 -0.30 -10.54
C LEU A 233 -19.63 0.73 -11.02
N ASN A 234 -19.20 1.90 -11.48
CA ASN A 234 -20.06 2.94 -12.04
C ASN A 234 -20.31 2.78 -13.55
N GLN A 235 -19.74 1.76 -14.19
CA GLN A 235 -19.95 1.49 -15.60
C GLN A 235 -21.20 0.61 -15.83
N ASP A 236 -21.81 0.71 -17.02
CA ASP A 236 -23.02 -0.06 -17.37
C ASP A 236 -22.75 -1.58 -17.36
N HIS A 237 -21.70 -1.98 -18.07
CA HIS A 237 -21.02 -3.27 -17.90
C HIS A 237 -19.76 -3.03 -17.06
N VAL A 238 -19.42 -3.93 -16.14
CA VAL A 238 -18.25 -3.81 -15.25
C VAL A 238 -17.13 -4.71 -15.79
N PRO A 239 -16.11 -4.17 -16.47
CA PRO A 239 -15.01 -4.97 -17.00
C PRO A 239 -14.26 -5.74 -15.91
N GLY A 240 -13.85 -6.96 -16.24
CA GLY A 240 -13.09 -7.88 -15.40
C GLY A 240 -13.91 -8.46 -14.24
N ASN A 241 -15.24 -8.31 -14.23
CA ASN A 241 -16.05 -8.69 -13.08
C ASN A 241 -16.71 -10.07 -13.18
N GLN A 242 -16.17 -10.99 -13.99
CA GLN A 242 -16.72 -12.35 -14.17
C GLN A 242 -16.75 -13.14 -12.86
N GLY A 243 -15.71 -12.98 -12.02
CA GLY A 243 -15.65 -13.55 -10.67
C GLY A 243 -16.42 -12.75 -9.61
N MET A 244 -17.08 -11.65 -9.98
CA MET A 244 -17.72 -10.69 -9.06
C MET A 244 -16.75 -10.11 -8.00
N LEU A 245 -15.49 -9.88 -8.40
CA LEU A 245 -14.41 -9.48 -7.50
C LEU A 245 -14.05 -7.99 -7.56
N VAL A 246 -14.59 -7.21 -8.50
CA VAL A 246 -14.36 -5.76 -8.53
C VAL A 246 -14.90 -5.15 -7.24
N GLY A 247 -14.03 -4.44 -6.52
CA GLY A 247 -14.30 -3.83 -5.23
C GLY A 247 -14.09 -4.76 -4.05
N ARG A 248 -14.10 -6.09 -4.20
CA ARG A 248 -13.92 -7.05 -3.10
C ARG A 248 -12.45 -7.24 -2.72
N CYS A 249 -12.22 -7.91 -1.60
CA CYS A 249 -10.88 -8.21 -1.11
C CYS A 249 -10.08 -6.94 -0.78
N PHE A 250 -10.76 -5.86 -0.38
CA PHE A 250 -10.08 -4.66 0.07
C PHE A 250 -9.16 -5.00 1.25
N MET A 251 -7.90 -4.63 1.12
CA MET A 251 -6.87 -4.82 2.12
C MET A 251 -6.26 -3.48 2.49
N ASP A 252 -5.92 -3.35 3.77
CA ASP A 252 -4.97 -2.38 4.30
C ASP A 252 -4.35 -3.00 5.56
N HIS A 253 -3.11 -2.64 5.89
CA HIS A 253 -2.49 -3.15 7.10
C HIS A 253 -3.18 -2.56 8.33
N TYR A 254 -3.23 -3.38 9.37
CA TYR A 254 -3.77 -2.97 10.65
C TYR A 254 -2.69 -3.04 11.73
N GLY A 255 -2.67 -2.01 12.55
CA GLY A 255 -1.68 -1.82 13.61
C GLY A 255 -2.23 -2.14 14.99
N PHE A 256 -1.38 -2.70 15.84
CA PHE A 256 -1.72 -3.04 17.23
C PHE A 256 -0.50 -2.86 18.15
N THR A 257 -0.72 -2.44 19.39
CA THR A 257 0.33 -2.34 20.43
C THR A 257 0.10 -3.44 21.47
N PRO A 258 0.75 -4.61 21.33
CA PRO A 258 0.54 -5.75 22.23
C PRO A 258 1.14 -5.57 23.62
N GLY A 259 2.24 -4.82 23.72
CA GLY A 259 3.06 -4.86 24.93
C GLY A 259 4.21 -3.85 24.93
N ALA A 260 5.10 -4.04 25.90
CA ALA A 260 6.33 -3.28 26.03
C ALA A 260 7.49 -4.21 26.42
N LEU A 261 8.70 -3.87 25.99
CA LEU A 261 9.94 -4.60 26.25
C LEU A 261 10.81 -3.76 27.18
N LEU A 262 11.31 -4.37 28.25
CA LEU A 262 12.45 -3.84 29.01
C LEU A 262 13.70 -4.61 28.58
N ALA A 263 14.59 -3.92 27.86
CA ALA A 263 15.84 -4.48 27.33
C ALA A 263 16.95 -3.42 27.38
N ASP A 264 18.08 -3.71 26.75
CA ASP A 264 19.21 -2.79 26.61
C ASP A 264 18.75 -1.40 26.10
N ALA A 265 19.27 -0.35 26.72
CA ALA A 265 18.95 1.03 26.38
C ALA A 265 19.54 1.49 25.04
N ASP A 266 20.56 0.82 24.52
CA ASP A 266 21.26 1.21 23.29
C ASP A 266 20.63 0.65 22.00
N LEU A 267 19.55 -0.14 22.15
CA LEU A 267 18.79 -0.68 21.02
C LEU A 267 18.25 0.41 20.09
N ALA A 268 18.39 0.20 18.78
CA ALA A 268 18.11 1.22 17.76
C ALA A 268 17.18 0.71 16.66
N TYR A 269 15.88 0.80 16.91
CA TYR A 269 14.81 0.39 15.99
C TYR A 269 14.01 1.55 15.39
N GLU A 270 14.22 2.77 15.87
CA GLU A 270 13.53 3.95 15.32
C GLU A 270 14.27 4.50 14.10
N ARG A 271 13.53 5.03 13.11
CA ARG A 271 14.13 5.71 11.97
C ARG A 271 15.05 6.85 12.44
N GLY A 272 16.26 6.90 11.92
CA GLY A 272 17.28 7.86 12.32
C GLY A 272 18.03 7.53 13.61
N ALA A 273 17.72 6.41 14.28
CA ALA A 273 18.48 5.94 15.43
C ALA A 273 19.82 5.27 15.05
N LEU A 274 19.92 4.76 13.82
CA LEU A 274 21.11 4.10 13.29
C LEU A 274 22.02 5.09 12.54
N PRO A 275 23.35 4.98 12.68
CA PRO A 275 24.28 5.79 11.91
C PRO A 275 24.31 5.35 10.43
N GLY A 276 24.50 6.29 9.52
CA GLY A 276 24.67 6.02 8.09
C GLY A 276 23.38 6.21 7.28
N PRO A 277 23.02 5.29 6.37
CA PRO A 277 21.89 5.48 5.45
C PRO A 277 20.56 5.55 6.19
N ASP A 278 19.59 6.27 5.64
CA ASP A 278 18.24 6.41 6.21
C ASP A 278 17.47 5.09 6.09
N VAL A 279 17.61 4.26 7.12
CA VAL A 279 17.03 2.92 7.24
C VAL A 279 16.37 2.73 8.59
N MET A 280 15.49 1.75 8.67
CA MET A 280 14.89 1.30 9.92
C MET A 280 14.80 -0.22 9.89
N VAL A 281 15.35 -0.84 10.92
CA VAL A 281 15.25 -2.29 11.11
C VAL A 281 13.97 -2.59 11.88
N VAL A 282 13.29 -3.66 11.51
CA VAL A 282 12.16 -4.23 12.26
C VAL A 282 12.41 -5.72 12.47
N MET A 283 11.63 -6.34 13.34
CA MET A 283 11.66 -7.79 13.51
C MET A 283 10.41 -8.40 12.86
N GLY A 284 10.52 -9.58 12.27
CA GLY A 284 9.40 -10.31 11.70
C GLY A 284 9.61 -11.82 11.80
N PRO A 285 8.55 -12.63 11.63
CA PRO A 285 8.69 -14.08 11.59
C PRO A 285 9.56 -14.49 10.39
N ASN A 286 10.30 -15.58 10.54
CA ASN A 286 10.90 -16.24 9.40
C ASN A 286 9.79 -16.94 8.56
N PRO A 287 10.04 -17.28 7.29
CA PRO A 287 9.03 -17.91 6.43
C PRO A 287 8.49 -19.25 6.95
N GLU A 288 9.31 -20.02 7.67
CA GLU A 288 8.92 -21.31 8.27
C GLU A 288 7.85 -21.12 9.35
N LEU A 289 8.02 -20.12 10.23
CA LEU A 289 7.08 -19.80 11.29
C LEU A 289 5.72 -19.32 10.73
N VAL A 290 5.72 -18.60 9.60
CA VAL A 290 4.48 -18.20 8.90
C VAL A 290 3.75 -19.43 8.35
N ARG A 291 4.47 -20.32 7.66
CA ARG A 291 3.89 -21.53 7.03
C ARG A 291 3.38 -22.56 8.03
N ASP A 292 4.21 -22.95 8.98
CA ASP A 292 3.96 -24.14 9.81
C ASP A 292 2.95 -23.88 10.93
N ALA A 293 2.85 -22.64 11.38
CA ALA A 293 1.97 -22.25 12.48
C ALA A 293 0.74 -21.47 12.03
N GLY A 294 0.58 -21.20 10.72
CA GLY A 294 -0.53 -20.42 10.18
C GLY A 294 -0.62 -19.00 10.75
N LEU A 295 0.53 -18.45 11.18
CA LEU A 295 0.63 -17.11 11.75
C LEU A 295 0.66 -16.06 10.63
N ARG A 296 0.37 -14.80 10.97
CA ARG A 296 0.41 -13.70 9.99
C ARG A 296 1.85 -13.28 9.72
N ASN A 297 2.13 -12.90 8.48
CA ASN A 297 3.32 -12.11 8.22
C ASN A 297 3.12 -10.74 8.90
N SER A 298 4.03 -10.33 9.77
CA SER A 298 3.90 -9.09 10.55
C SER A 298 5.27 -8.51 10.88
N CYS A 299 5.37 -7.19 11.04
CA CYS A 299 6.51 -6.57 11.70
C CYS A 299 6.24 -6.27 13.16
N LEU A 300 7.30 -6.32 13.96
CA LEU A 300 7.41 -5.78 15.29
C LEU A 300 8.37 -4.59 15.25
N MET A 301 7.89 -3.45 15.73
CA MET A 301 8.63 -2.21 15.86
C MET A 301 8.82 -1.89 17.34
N LEU A 302 10.00 -1.40 17.69
CA LEU A 302 10.28 -0.89 19.02
C LEU A 302 10.41 0.64 18.98
N ARG A 303 9.80 1.31 19.95
CA ARG A 303 9.95 2.75 20.18
C ARG A 303 10.26 3.00 21.63
N VAL A 304 11.25 3.83 21.94
CA VAL A 304 11.63 4.09 23.32
C VAL A 304 10.46 4.74 24.05
N ASP A 305 10.01 4.11 25.14
CA ASP A 305 9.09 4.71 26.11
C ASP A 305 9.98 5.34 27.19
N GLY A 306 9.72 6.60 27.55
CA GLY A 306 10.48 7.25 28.62
C GLY A 306 10.35 6.50 29.95
N PRO A 307 11.29 6.70 30.89
CA PRO A 307 11.18 6.08 32.21
C PRO A 307 9.88 6.53 32.89
N ASP A 308 9.16 5.58 33.49
CA ASP A 308 8.08 5.87 34.43
C ASP A 308 8.68 6.52 35.68
N GLU A 309 8.39 7.81 35.89
CA GLU A 309 8.93 8.62 36.99
C GLU A 309 8.60 8.06 38.38
N LEU A 310 7.61 7.16 38.49
CA LEU A 310 7.24 6.49 39.74
C LEU A 310 8.17 5.32 40.08
N LEU A 311 9.01 4.86 39.15
CA LEU A 311 9.85 3.66 39.31
C LEU A 311 11.32 4.05 39.44
N GLY A 312 11.96 3.61 40.53
CA GLY A 312 13.37 3.90 40.81
C GLY A 312 14.36 3.28 39.80
N PRO A 313 15.62 3.76 39.74
CA PRO A 313 16.64 3.34 38.78
C PRO A 313 16.85 1.81 38.68
N ASP A 314 16.73 1.10 39.81
CA ASP A 314 16.89 -0.35 39.88
C ASP A 314 15.82 -1.12 39.09
N TYR A 315 14.62 -0.54 38.92
CA TYR A 315 13.57 -1.10 38.08
C TYR A 315 13.97 -1.11 36.59
N TRP A 316 14.77 -0.11 36.20
CA TRP A 316 15.29 0.09 34.85
C TRP A 316 16.62 -0.61 34.60
N SER A 317 17.29 -1.09 35.66
CA SER A 317 18.46 -1.94 35.50
C SER A 317 18.03 -3.28 34.90
N ALA A 318 18.66 -3.68 33.80
CA ALA A 318 18.49 -5.01 33.26
C ALA A 318 19.36 -5.98 34.07
N VAL A 319 18.94 -6.29 35.31
CA VAL A 319 19.63 -7.25 36.19
C VAL A 319 19.92 -8.60 35.48
N PRO A 320 19.03 -9.16 34.63
CA PRO A 320 19.34 -10.34 33.83
C PRO A 320 20.44 -10.14 32.76
N LEU A 321 20.68 -8.90 32.31
CA LEU A 321 21.73 -8.51 31.35
C LEU A 321 23.00 -8.00 32.05
N GLY A 322 23.28 -8.46 33.27
CA GLY A 322 24.51 -8.11 33.99
C GLY A 322 24.54 -6.69 34.57
N GLY A 323 23.38 -6.02 34.71
CA GLY A 323 23.26 -4.70 35.33
C GLY A 323 23.49 -3.52 34.39
N ALA A 324 23.49 -3.75 33.07
CA ALA A 324 23.50 -2.69 32.07
C ALA A 324 22.27 -1.76 32.18
N PRO A 325 22.38 -0.48 31.79
CA PRO A 325 21.23 0.41 31.69
C PRO A 325 20.17 -0.17 30.75
N GLY A 326 18.93 -0.27 31.22
CA GLY A 326 17.80 -0.70 30.41
C GLY A 326 16.86 0.45 30.07
N ALA A 327 16.11 0.28 28.99
CA ALA A 327 15.04 1.19 28.59
C ALA A 327 13.73 0.42 28.35
N MET A 328 12.61 1.04 28.68
CA MET A 328 11.31 0.55 28.22
C MET A 328 11.14 0.89 26.75
N GLN A 329 10.59 -0.05 25.99
CA GLN A 329 10.30 0.16 24.58
C GLN A 329 8.87 -0.31 24.31
N ARG A 330 8.03 0.56 23.77
CA ARG A 330 6.70 0.17 23.29
C ARG A 330 6.85 -0.70 22.07
N ILE A 331 6.11 -1.79 22.04
CA ILE A 331 6.07 -2.72 20.92
C ILE A 331 4.86 -2.38 20.08
N GLY A 332 5.09 -1.92 18.85
CA GLY A 332 4.05 -1.78 17.83
C GLY A 332 4.15 -2.92 16.83
N MET A 333 3.01 -3.33 16.26
CA MET A 333 2.97 -4.30 15.16
C MET A 333 2.23 -3.71 13.97
N ILE A 334 2.71 -4.00 12.76
CA ILE A 334 1.98 -3.85 11.50
C ILE A 334 1.77 -5.25 10.96
N ASN A 335 0.53 -5.57 10.62
CA ASN A 335 0.14 -6.93 10.31
C ASN A 335 -0.38 -7.03 8.90
N GLU A 336 -0.08 -8.16 8.28
CA GLU A 336 -0.62 -8.50 6.98
C GLU A 336 -2.14 -8.72 7.06
N PRO A 337 -2.92 -8.04 6.18
CA PRO A 337 -4.34 -8.32 6.02
C PRO A 337 -4.57 -9.57 5.16
N LEU A 338 -5.68 -10.29 5.42
CA LEU A 338 -6.20 -11.27 4.48
C LEU A 338 -7.15 -10.61 3.46
N PRO A 339 -7.15 -11.07 2.19
CA PRO A 339 -7.99 -10.51 1.12
C PRO A 339 -9.47 -10.95 1.22
N HIS A 340 -10.14 -10.68 2.34
CA HIS A 340 -11.50 -11.18 2.59
C HIS A 340 -12.56 -10.59 1.63
N PRO A 341 -13.44 -11.40 0.98
CA PRO A 341 -14.39 -10.91 -0.01
C PRO A 341 -15.46 -9.95 0.51
N ASP A 342 -15.75 -9.97 1.82
CA ASP A 342 -16.66 -9.00 2.46
C ASP A 342 -16.00 -7.66 2.72
N SER A 343 -14.67 -7.61 2.82
CA SER A 343 -13.95 -6.34 2.83
C SER A 343 -14.01 -5.78 1.41
N ARG A 344 -14.81 -4.72 1.19
CA ARG A 344 -15.13 -4.29 -0.16
C ARG A 344 -15.51 -2.82 -0.33
N ILE A 345 -15.34 -2.35 -1.56
CA ILE A 345 -15.89 -1.10 -2.08
C ILE A 345 -17.22 -1.40 -2.75
N GLU A 346 -18.27 -0.72 -2.28
CA GLU A 346 -19.59 -0.65 -2.89
C GLU A 346 -19.87 0.79 -3.34
N LEU A 347 -20.99 0.95 -4.02
CA LEU A 347 -21.49 2.26 -4.41
C LEU A 347 -22.66 2.65 -3.52
N SER A 348 -22.61 3.86 -2.95
CA SER A 348 -23.74 4.41 -2.22
C SER A 348 -24.79 5.01 -3.16
N ASP A 349 -25.95 5.36 -2.62
CA ASP A 349 -27.02 6.02 -3.37
C ASP A 349 -26.71 7.50 -3.64
N GLN A 350 -25.71 8.06 -2.95
CA GLN A 350 -25.28 9.44 -3.15
C GLN A 350 -24.37 9.57 -4.36
N ARG A 351 -24.50 10.68 -5.09
CA ARG A 351 -23.62 11.03 -6.21
C ARG A 351 -22.67 12.15 -5.83
N ASP A 352 -21.50 12.16 -6.44
CA ASP A 352 -20.54 13.25 -6.34
C ASP A 352 -20.83 14.38 -7.35
N ALA A 353 -19.97 15.40 -7.38
CA ALA A 353 -20.07 16.52 -8.29
C ALA A 353 -19.91 16.15 -9.78
N LEU A 354 -19.38 14.97 -10.10
CA LEU A 354 -19.23 14.46 -11.46
C LEU A 354 -20.42 13.60 -11.88
N GLY A 355 -21.35 13.33 -10.96
CA GLY A 355 -22.51 12.48 -11.16
C GLY A 355 -22.24 10.99 -10.94
N LEU A 356 -21.05 10.59 -10.46
CA LEU A 356 -20.75 9.20 -10.13
C LEU A 356 -21.23 8.85 -8.73
N ARG A 357 -21.67 7.62 -8.52
CA ARG A 357 -22.01 7.15 -7.16
C ARG A 357 -20.76 7.18 -6.28
N ARG A 358 -20.90 7.63 -5.04
CA ARG A 358 -19.82 7.71 -4.04
C ARG A 358 -19.40 6.32 -3.59
N ALA A 359 -18.16 6.20 -3.14
CA ALA A 359 -17.67 4.95 -2.55
C ALA A 359 -18.31 4.71 -1.18
N ARG A 360 -18.72 3.47 -0.92
CA ARG A 360 -19.00 2.94 0.41
C ARG A 360 -17.97 1.85 0.70
N LEU A 361 -17.03 2.11 1.61
CA LEU A 361 -16.05 1.13 2.04
C LEU A 361 -16.60 0.33 3.23
N HIS A 362 -16.74 -0.98 3.08
CA HIS A 362 -16.91 -1.90 4.19
C HIS A 362 -15.56 -2.56 4.49
N TRP A 363 -14.92 -2.19 5.61
CA TRP A 363 -13.66 -2.83 6.02
C TRP A 363 -13.95 -3.97 7.00
N HIS A 364 -13.92 -5.20 6.48
CA HIS A 364 -14.16 -6.42 7.25
C HIS A 364 -12.85 -6.89 7.89
N LEU A 365 -12.66 -6.55 9.17
CA LEU A 365 -11.52 -7.00 9.97
C LEU A 365 -12.02 -7.47 11.35
N PRO A 366 -12.61 -8.67 11.43
CA PRO A 366 -13.24 -9.15 12.65
C PRO A 366 -12.19 -9.54 13.72
N ALA A 367 -12.64 -9.91 14.91
CA ALA A 367 -11.74 -10.17 16.05
C ALA A 367 -10.82 -11.38 15.81
N GLU A 368 -11.30 -12.38 15.07
CA GLU A 368 -10.53 -13.59 14.72
C GLU A 368 -9.26 -13.30 13.91
N GLU A 369 -9.20 -12.20 13.16
CA GLU A 369 -7.99 -11.80 12.44
C GLU A 369 -6.83 -11.44 13.38
N PHE A 370 -7.12 -11.09 14.64
CA PHE A 370 -6.10 -10.73 15.61
C PHE A 370 -5.52 -11.95 16.34
N ALA A 371 -6.21 -13.09 16.37
CA ALA A 371 -5.75 -14.25 17.13
C ALA A 371 -4.39 -14.78 16.67
N PRO A 372 -4.12 -14.96 15.35
CA PRO A 372 -2.79 -15.37 14.88
C PRO A 372 -1.69 -14.32 15.16
N VAL A 373 -2.04 -13.03 15.13
CA VAL A 373 -1.09 -11.94 15.44
C VAL A 373 -0.73 -11.92 16.93
N ILE A 374 -1.71 -12.11 17.80
CA ILE A 374 -1.50 -12.18 19.26
C ILE A 374 -0.65 -13.41 19.61
N GLU A 375 -0.92 -14.55 18.98
CA GLU A 375 -0.11 -15.75 19.17
C GLU A 375 1.33 -15.54 18.65
N LEU A 376 1.51 -14.88 17.51
CA LEU A 376 2.84 -14.52 17.01
C LEU A 376 3.60 -13.64 18.02
N PHE A 377 2.95 -12.62 18.57
CA PHE A 377 3.54 -11.78 19.61
C PHE A 377 3.90 -12.60 20.85
N ARG A 378 3.03 -13.52 21.29
CA ARG A 378 3.30 -14.37 22.45
C ARG A 378 4.56 -15.22 22.23
N ARG A 379 4.70 -15.84 21.06
CA ARG A 379 5.90 -16.64 20.72
C ARG A 379 7.17 -15.80 20.71
N TRP A 380 7.11 -14.61 20.12
CA TRP A 380 8.22 -13.66 20.17
C TRP A 380 8.58 -13.31 21.62
N ALA A 381 7.58 -12.94 22.42
CA ALA A 381 7.77 -12.54 23.81
C ALA A 381 8.37 -13.65 24.67
N ASP A 382 7.89 -14.88 24.51
CA ASP A 382 8.40 -16.06 25.21
C ASP A 382 9.84 -16.36 24.79
N GLY A 383 10.14 -16.30 23.48
CA GLY A 383 11.48 -16.54 22.94
C GLY A 383 12.51 -15.54 23.46
N ILE A 384 12.19 -14.23 23.39
CA ILE A 384 13.07 -13.17 23.91
C ILE A 384 13.28 -13.28 25.42
N SER A 385 12.20 -13.55 26.17
CA SER A 385 12.27 -13.68 27.63
C SER A 385 13.06 -14.92 28.06
N ALA A 386 12.86 -16.06 27.39
CA ALA A 386 13.57 -17.30 27.69
C ALA A 386 15.07 -17.22 27.37
N ALA A 387 15.43 -16.50 26.29
CA ALA A 387 16.81 -16.27 25.91
C ALA A 387 17.51 -15.21 26.79
N GLY A 388 16.76 -14.47 27.63
CA GLY A 388 17.31 -13.48 28.55
C GLY A 388 17.67 -12.14 27.92
N PHE A 389 17.27 -11.88 26.67
CA PHE A 389 17.56 -10.62 25.96
C PHE A 389 16.66 -9.45 26.37
N GLY A 390 15.60 -9.72 27.14
CA GLY A 390 14.75 -8.70 27.74
C GLY A 390 13.57 -9.30 28.50
N ARG A 391 12.77 -8.43 29.12
CA ARG A 391 11.53 -8.80 29.80
C ARG A 391 10.35 -8.16 29.09
N VAL A 392 9.40 -8.97 28.65
CA VAL A 392 8.22 -8.47 27.94
C VAL A 392 7.04 -8.35 28.89
N ARG A 393 6.40 -7.18 28.88
CA ARG A 393 5.11 -6.92 29.53
C ARG A 393 4.02 -6.94 28.47
N THR A 394 3.15 -7.94 28.53
CA THR A 394 1.92 -7.97 27.73
C THR A 394 0.93 -6.95 28.27
N LEU A 395 0.51 -6.01 27.41
CA LEU A 395 -0.49 -4.99 27.73
C LEU A 395 -1.87 -5.35 27.19
N ARG A 396 -1.93 -6.13 26.12
CA ARG A 396 -3.15 -6.60 25.48
C ARG A 396 -2.97 -8.03 24.98
N SER A 397 -3.85 -8.93 25.44
CA SER A 397 -3.93 -10.33 25.00
C SER A 397 -5.24 -10.66 24.29
N ASP A 398 -6.21 -9.74 24.29
CA ASP A 398 -7.51 -9.93 23.66
C ASP A 398 -7.61 -9.11 22.36
N PRO A 399 -8.33 -9.63 21.34
CA PRO A 399 -8.64 -8.87 20.14
C PRO A 399 -9.32 -7.52 20.44
N PRO A 400 -8.99 -6.44 19.72
CA PRO A 400 -9.73 -5.19 19.82
C PRO A 400 -11.20 -5.37 19.42
N ALA A 401 -12.10 -4.71 20.18
CA ALA A 401 -13.51 -4.60 19.80
C ALA A 401 -13.66 -4.04 18.37
N LEU A 402 -14.78 -4.35 17.70
CA LEU A 402 -14.98 -4.00 16.29
C LEU A 402 -14.95 -2.48 16.04
N ASP A 403 -15.47 -1.70 16.98
CA ASP A 403 -15.52 -0.23 16.95
C ASP A 403 -14.24 0.43 17.48
N ALA A 404 -13.32 -0.35 18.07
CA ALA A 404 -12.05 0.15 18.54
C ALA A 404 -11.17 0.58 17.35
N HIS A 405 -10.49 1.72 17.53
CA HIS A 405 -9.47 2.15 16.60
C HIS A 405 -8.30 1.16 16.59
N VAL A 406 -7.86 0.82 15.38
CA VAL A 406 -6.64 0.07 15.10
C VAL A 406 -5.75 0.95 14.21
N GLY A 407 -4.44 0.75 14.26
CA GLY A 407 -3.54 1.45 13.32
C GLY A 407 -3.93 1.10 11.88
N ILE A 408 -3.71 2.03 10.94
CA ILE A 408 -4.08 1.86 9.53
C ILE A 408 -2.84 2.20 8.69
N GLY A 409 -2.52 1.33 7.72
CA GLY A 409 -1.37 1.49 6.84
C GLY A 409 -1.53 2.56 5.76
N TYR A 410 -2.77 2.86 5.35
CA TYR A 410 -3.11 3.69 4.19
C TYR A 410 -2.65 3.07 2.86
N HIS A 411 -2.57 1.74 2.82
CA HIS A 411 -2.15 0.96 1.67
C HIS A 411 -3.39 0.28 1.06
N HIS A 412 -4.17 1.01 0.27
CA HIS A 412 -5.38 0.46 -0.36
C HIS A 412 -5.04 -0.62 -1.40
N MET A 413 -5.40 -1.87 -1.15
CA MET A 413 -4.97 -3.01 -1.96
C MET A 413 -6.12 -3.98 -2.30
N GLY A 414 -5.93 -4.82 -3.32
CA GLY A 414 -6.76 -6.00 -3.60
C GLY A 414 -8.09 -5.80 -4.34
N THR A 415 -8.60 -4.57 -4.40
CA THR A 415 -9.95 -4.29 -4.95
C THR A 415 -10.14 -4.57 -6.45
N THR A 416 -9.04 -4.76 -7.18
CA THR A 416 -9.06 -5.21 -8.58
C THR A 416 -7.96 -6.24 -8.79
N ARG A 417 -7.85 -7.18 -7.84
CA ARG A 417 -6.78 -8.18 -7.77
C ARG A 417 -6.49 -8.90 -9.10
N MET A 418 -5.22 -9.15 -9.37
CA MET A 418 -4.80 -10.02 -10.46
C MET A 418 -4.96 -11.50 -10.10
N SER A 419 -4.97 -12.36 -11.11
CA SER A 419 -5.17 -13.80 -10.97
C SER A 419 -4.67 -14.56 -12.19
N ALA A 420 -4.52 -15.88 -12.07
CA ALA A 420 -4.20 -16.75 -13.19
C ALA A 420 -5.45 -17.12 -14.02
N MET A 421 -6.65 -16.96 -13.45
CA MET A 421 -7.93 -17.33 -14.06
C MET A 421 -9.02 -16.30 -13.74
N PRO A 422 -9.94 -16.01 -14.67
CA PRO A 422 -10.93 -14.92 -14.57
C PRO A 422 -11.93 -15.06 -13.41
N GLU A 423 -12.17 -16.26 -12.91
CA GLU A 423 -13.04 -16.48 -11.74
C GLU A 423 -12.40 -16.00 -10.42
N PHE A 424 -11.08 -15.81 -10.37
CA PHE A 424 -10.34 -15.48 -9.14
C PHE A 424 -9.72 -14.08 -9.13
N GLY A 425 -9.95 -13.27 -10.16
CA GLY A 425 -9.51 -11.88 -10.16
C GLY A 425 -10.09 -11.05 -11.30
N VAL A 426 -9.77 -9.76 -11.25
CA VAL A 426 -10.24 -8.77 -12.22
C VAL A 426 -9.35 -8.71 -13.44
N THR A 427 -8.06 -8.95 -13.25
CA THR A 427 -7.06 -8.89 -14.31
C THR A 427 -6.25 -10.17 -14.43
N ASP A 428 -5.66 -10.35 -15.61
CA ASP A 428 -4.59 -11.29 -15.86
C ASP A 428 -3.26 -10.81 -15.19
N PRO A 429 -2.18 -11.62 -15.24
CA PRO A 429 -0.88 -11.28 -14.65
C PRO A 429 -0.23 -9.99 -15.17
N ASN A 430 -0.64 -9.51 -16.35
CA ASN A 430 -0.13 -8.26 -16.95
C ASN A 430 -1.01 -7.04 -16.60
N GLY A 431 -1.99 -7.22 -15.71
CA GLY A 431 -2.92 -6.17 -15.31
C GLY A 431 -4.01 -5.88 -16.35
N ARG A 432 -4.18 -6.72 -17.38
CA ARG A 432 -5.27 -6.56 -18.38
C ARG A 432 -6.57 -7.16 -17.84
N CYS A 433 -7.69 -6.45 -17.97
CA CYS A 433 -9.00 -6.97 -17.58
C CYS A 433 -9.39 -8.20 -18.42
N TRP A 434 -9.93 -9.24 -17.80
CA TRP A 434 -10.14 -10.54 -18.44
C TRP A 434 -11.11 -10.54 -19.64
N ASP A 435 -12.17 -9.74 -19.59
CA ASP A 435 -13.17 -9.59 -20.68
C ASP A 435 -12.94 -8.34 -21.54
N CYS A 436 -11.79 -7.67 -21.42
CA CYS A 436 -11.53 -6.42 -22.13
C CYS A 436 -10.10 -6.33 -22.66
N GLU A 437 -9.91 -6.47 -23.97
CA GLU A 437 -8.61 -6.63 -24.61
C GLU A 437 -7.66 -5.43 -24.48
N ASN A 438 -8.22 -4.24 -24.25
CA ASN A 438 -7.48 -2.99 -24.26
C ASN A 438 -7.64 -2.14 -23.00
N LEU A 439 -8.21 -2.71 -21.92
CA LEU A 439 -8.29 -2.06 -20.61
C LEU A 439 -7.34 -2.75 -19.63
N TYR A 440 -6.52 -1.94 -18.97
CA TYR A 440 -5.53 -2.36 -18.00
C TYR A 440 -5.74 -1.62 -16.68
N ILE A 441 -5.22 -2.20 -15.60
CA ILE A 441 -5.18 -1.59 -14.29
C ILE A 441 -3.72 -1.54 -13.85
N ALA A 442 -3.35 -0.45 -13.16
CA ALA A 442 -2.04 -0.29 -12.56
C ALA A 442 -2.15 0.22 -11.12
N GLY A 443 -1.25 -0.27 -10.27
CA GLY A 443 -1.17 0.10 -8.85
C GLY A 443 -1.56 -1.03 -7.90
N SER A 444 -1.60 -0.68 -6.61
CA SER A 444 -1.77 -1.61 -5.49
C SER A 444 -3.12 -2.33 -5.47
N SER A 445 -4.13 -1.85 -6.20
CA SER A 445 -5.43 -2.54 -6.34
C SER A 445 -5.29 -3.94 -6.95
N LEU A 446 -4.21 -4.19 -7.70
CA LEU A 446 -3.91 -5.49 -8.30
C LEU A 446 -3.44 -6.55 -7.30
N PHE A 447 -2.99 -6.18 -6.11
CA PHE A 447 -2.19 -7.08 -5.26
C PHE A 447 -3.10 -8.13 -4.58
N PRO A 448 -2.87 -9.44 -4.78
CA PRO A 448 -3.64 -10.49 -4.10
C PRO A 448 -3.23 -10.66 -2.63
N HIS A 449 -1.93 -10.46 -2.34
CA HIS A 449 -1.30 -10.49 -1.01
C HIS A 449 -0.20 -9.44 -0.95
N VAL A 450 0.16 -9.00 0.26
CA VAL A 450 0.83 -7.70 0.43
C VAL A 450 1.86 -7.66 1.57
N GLY A 451 2.00 -8.74 2.34
CA GLY A 451 2.91 -8.75 3.47
C GLY A 451 2.60 -7.65 4.48
N TYR A 452 3.64 -6.98 4.99
CA TYR A 452 3.54 -5.88 5.96
C TYR A 452 4.42 -4.68 5.63
#